data_AF-A0AA38C6Y7-F1
#
_entry.id   AF-A0AA38C6Y7-F1
#
_cell.length_a   1.000
_cell.length_b   1.000
_cell.length_c   1.000
_cell.angle_alpha   90.00
_cell.angle_beta   90.00
_cell.angle_gamma   90.00
#
_symmetry.space_group_name_H-M   'P 1'
#
loop_
_entity.id
_entity.type
_entity.pdbx_description
1 polymer ?
#
loop_
_entity_poly.entity_id
_entity_poly.type
_entity_poly.pdbx_seq_one_letter_code
_entity_poly.pdbx_strand_id
1 'polypeptide(L)'
;MHCPRPSTGTMIAELCGRSSLQNPVLPYIAQRVAASPIRMKNVTRLCNTKSVITVNGQFPGPPIIAREGDRVLIKLTNHVTNNITIHWHGIRQIRSGWADGPGYITQCPIQTGQSYVYNFTIKGQRGTLWWHAHISWLRATVYGPIFIYPKKHASYPFPKPQQEVPILL
;
A
#
# COMPACT_ATOMS: atom_id res chain seq x y z
N MET A 1 58.43 -9.75 3.01
CA MET A 1 59.05 -9.00 4.12
C MET A 1 58.61 -7.56 4.04
N HIS A 2 58.23 -6.99 5.19
CA HIS A 2 58.08 -5.56 5.49
C HIS A 2 56.88 -4.77 4.92
N CYS A 3 55.93 -4.52 5.82
CA CYS A 3 55.14 -3.29 5.89
C CYS A 3 56.04 -2.08 6.21
N PRO A 4 55.61 -0.84 5.88
CA PRO A 4 56.01 0.34 6.63
C PRO A 4 54.90 0.78 7.61
N ARG A 5 55.29 1.00 8.88
CA ARG A 5 54.64 1.87 9.88
C ARG A 5 55.70 2.90 10.34
N PRO A 6 55.36 3.91 11.16
CA PRO A 6 54.27 4.89 11.08
C PRO A 6 54.83 6.32 11.20
N SER A 7 54.06 7.35 10.83
CA SER A 7 54.29 8.70 11.38
C SER A 7 53.16 9.07 12.34
N THR A 8 53.60 9.62 13.46
CA THR A 8 52.88 10.01 14.67
C THR A 8 51.87 11.11 14.43
N GLY A 9 50.66 10.97 14.97
CA GLY A 9 49.66 12.03 14.99
C GLY A 9 48.34 11.59 15.62
N THR A 10 48.22 11.76 16.94
CA THR A 10 47.02 11.56 17.75
C THR A 10 45.87 12.46 17.30
N MET A 11 44.69 11.89 17.04
CA MET A 11 43.39 12.42 17.51
C MET A 11 42.30 11.38 17.26
N ILE A 12 41.85 10.84 18.38
CA ILE A 12 40.65 10.07 18.62
C ILE A 12 39.42 10.88 18.21
N ALA A 13 38.63 10.36 17.28
CA ALA A 13 37.18 10.58 17.23
C ALA A 13 36.58 9.49 16.34
N GLU A 14 35.99 8.49 16.98
CA GLU A 14 34.97 7.64 16.36
C GLU A 14 33.88 8.53 15.76
N LEU A 15 33.74 8.48 14.44
CA LEU A 15 32.47 8.79 13.80
C LEU A 15 32.15 7.61 12.89
N CYS A 16 31.47 6.64 13.49
CA CYS A 16 30.61 5.71 12.77
C CYS A 16 29.68 6.54 11.88
N GLY A 17 30.04 6.62 10.59
CA GLY A 17 29.27 7.31 9.58
C GLY A 17 27.90 6.68 9.49
N ARG A 18 26.90 7.33 10.10
CA ARG A 18 25.49 7.04 9.95
C ARG A 18 25.17 7.00 8.46
N SER A 19 25.00 5.79 7.92
CA SER A 19 24.20 5.59 6.73
C SER A 19 22.78 6.00 7.10
N SER A 20 22.41 7.25 6.78
CA SER A 20 21.01 7.64 6.81
C SER A 20 20.30 6.82 5.73
N LEU A 21 19.70 5.69 6.14
CA LEU A 21 18.60 5.08 5.42
C LEU A 21 17.44 6.07 5.50
N GLN A 22 17.51 7.13 4.69
CA GLN A 22 16.34 7.90 4.32
C GLN A 22 15.49 6.95 3.49
N ASN A 23 14.56 6.27 4.18
CA ASN A 23 13.42 5.66 3.53
C ASN A 23 12.84 6.70 2.59
N PRO A 24 12.75 6.44 1.27
CA PRO A 24 12.18 7.39 0.35
C PRO A 24 10.71 7.55 0.75
N VAL A 25 10.41 8.64 1.44
CA VAL A 25 9.04 9.08 1.71
C VAL A 25 8.49 9.44 0.33
N LEU A 26 7.83 8.48 -0.32
CA LEU A 26 7.18 8.68 -1.61
C LEU A 26 6.34 9.96 -1.51
N PRO A 27 6.48 10.90 -2.47
CA PRO A 27 5.85 12.20 -2.36
C PRO A 27 4.33 12.04 -2.23
N TYR A 28 3.82 12.49 -1.08
CA TYR A 28 2.41 12.50 -0.69
C TYR A 28 1.59 13.35 -1.68
N ILE A 29 1.09 12.72 -2.73
CA ILE A 29 0.05 13.29 -3.57
C ILE A 29 -0.97 12.18 -3.85
N ALA A 30 -2.10 12.22 -3.15
CA ALA A 30 -3.28 11.39 -3.40
C ALA A 30 -3.92 11.61 -4.79
N GLN A 31 -3.33 12.48 -5.62
CA GLN A 31 -3.83 12.87 -6.93
C GLN A 31 -3.18 12.11 -8.10
N ARG A 32 -2.35 11.09 -7.86
CA ARG A 32 -1.86 10.22 -8.93
C ARG A 32 -2.78 9.02 -9.08
N VAL A 33 -3.41 8.91 -10.25
CA VAL A 33 -4.03 7.65 -10.71
C VAL A 33 -2.92 6.62 -10.85
N ALA A 34 -2.66 5.85 -9.80
CA ALA A 34 -1.76 4.72 -9.89
C ALA A 34 -2.45 3.62 -10.70
N ALA A 35 -1.84 3.24 -11.82
CA ALA A 35 -2.26 2.04 -12.53
C ALA A 35 -1.88 0.83 -11.67
N SER A 36 -2.88 0.07 -11.26
CA SER A 36 -2.72 -1.09 -10.39
C SER A 36 -3.14 -2.36 -11.13
N PRO A 37 -2.25 -2.95 -11.97
CA PRO A 37 -2.54 -4.20 -12.65
C PRO A 37 -2.82 -5.35 -11.66
N ILE A 38 -3.94 -6.03 -11.87
CA ILE A 38 -4.21 -7.35 -11.29
C ILE A 38 -3.56 -8.40 -12.17
N ARG A 39 -2.71 -9.24 -11.59
CA ARG A 39 -1.97 -10.26 -12.34
C ARG A 39 -1.68 -11.50 -11.51
N MET A 40 -1.42 -12.60 -12.21
CA MET A 40 -0.89 -13.81 -11.61
C MET A 40 0.56 -13.61 -11.17
N LYS A 41 0.92 -14.17 -10.02
CA LYS A 41 2.28 -14.19 -9.48
C LYS A 41 2.52 -15.51 -8.76
N ASN A 42 3.64 -16.16 -9.06
CA ASN A 42 4.11 -17.30 -8.29
C ASN A 42 4.58 -16.83 -6.91
N VAL A 43 3.99 -17.41 -5.86
CA VAL A 43 4.31 -17.16 -4.47
C VAL A 43 4.65 -18.50 -3.81
N THR A 44 5.80 -18.55 -3.16
CA THR A 44 6.24 -19.71 -2.38
C THR A 44 6.00 -19.45 -0.89
N ARG A 45 5.28 -20.35 -0.24
CA ARG A 45 5.07 -20.39 1.22
C ARG A 45 5.11 -21.84 1.67
N LEU A 46 5.69 -22.11 2.85
CA LEU A 46 5.80 -23.46 3.40
C LEU A 46 6.36 -24.47 2.38
N CYS A 47 7.43 -24.09 1.67
CA CYS A 47 8.06 -24.86 0.58
C CYS A 47 7.16 -25.22 -0.61
N ASN A 48 5.97 -24.64 -0.72
CA ASN A 48 5.02 -24.87 -1.80
C ASN A 48 4.83 -23.61 -2.64
N THR A 49 5.03 -23.72 -3.95
CA THR A 49 4.82 -22.63 -4.90
C THR A 49 3.46 -22.73 -5.53
N LYS A 50 2.66 -21.66 -5.43
CA LYS A 50 1.36 -21.54 -6.11
C LYS A 50 1.31 -20.24 -6.89
N SER A 51 0.66 -20.27 -8.06
CA SER A 51 0.32 -19.05 -8.77
C SER A 51 -0.94 -18.45 -8.15
N VAL A 52 -0.82 -17.22 -7.62
CA VAL A 52 -1.92 -16.51 -6.96
C VAL A 52 -2.20 -15.17 -7.64
N ILE A 53 -3.39 -14.64 -7.45
CA ILE A 53 -3.76 -13.31 -7.96
C ILE A 53 -3.19 -12.25 -7.02
N THR A 54 -2.58 -11.22 -7.59
CA THR A 54 -1.92 -10.14 -6.85
C THR A 54 -2.22 -8.79 -7.46
N VAL A 55 -2.06 -7.73 -6.66
CA VAL A 55 -2.03 -6.34 -7.14
C VAL A 55 -0.57 -5.96 -7.33
N ASN A 56 -0.21 -5.46 -8.51
CA ASN A 56 1.15 -5.06 -8.85
C ASN A 56 2.21 -6.17 -8.71
N GLY A 57 1.82 -7.45 -8.68
CA GLY A 57 2.75 -8.55 -8.45
C GLY A 57 3.23 -8.68 -7.01
N GLN A 58 2.59 -7.97 -6.06
CA GLN A 58 2.94 -7.97 -4.64
C GLN A 58 1.93 -8.80 -3.84
N PHE A 59 2.45 -9.54 -2.85
CA PHE A 59 1.64 -10.30 -1.88
C PHE A 59 2.27 -10.21 -0.48
N PRO A 60 1.62 -9.56 0.51
CA PRO A 60 0.39 -8.75 0.37
C PRO A 60 0.54 -7.61 -0.65
N GLY A 61 -0.58 -7.06 -1.10
CA GLY A 61 -0.58 -5.95 -2.05
C GLY A 61 -0.04 -4.64 -1.46
N PRO A 62 0.20 -3.63 -2.32
CA PRO A 62 0.84 -2.38 -1.91
C PRO A 62 -0.02 -1.59 -0.91
N PRO A 63 0.61 -0.83 0.01
CA PRO A 63 -0.10 0.08 0.90
C PRO A 63 -0.73 1.23 0.10
N ILE A 64 -1.95 1.61 0.49
CA ILE A 64 -2.53 2.89 0.10
C ILE A 64 -2.25 3.89 1.20
N ILE A 65 -1.54 4.96 0.87
CA ILE A 65 -1.20 6.03 1.81
C ILE A 65 -1.97 7.29 1.42
N ALA A 66 -2.78 7.79 2.34
CA ALA A 66 -3.56 9.01 2.17
C ALA A 66 -3.57 9.81 3.48
N ARG A 67 -4.07 11.04 3.42
CA ARG A 67 -4.45 11.85 4.58
C ARG A 67 -5.95 11.99 4.65
N GLU A 68 -6.44 12.31 5.84
CA GLU A 68 -7.83 12.75 5.99
C GLU A 68 -8.12 13.94 5.06
N GLY A 69 -9.21 13.85 4.30
CA GLY A 69 -9.62 14.84 3.30
C GLY A 69 -9.08 14.59 1.89
N ASP A 70 -8.14 13.67 1.71
CA ASP A 70 -7.62 13.36 0.38
C ASP A 70 -8.68 12.72 -0.51
N ARG A 71 -8.68 13.12 -1.78
CA ARG A 71 -9.39 12.43 -2.85
C ARG A 71 -8.47 11.35 -3.41
N VAL A 72 -8.90 10.10 -3.34
CA VAL A 72 -8.16 8.93 -3.80
C VAL A 72 -8.68 8.51 -5.16
N LEU A 73 -7.78 8.37 -6.14
CA LEU A 73 -8.08 7.82 -7.46
C LEU A 73 -7.21 6.59 -7.75
N ILE A 74 -7.84 5.44 -7.95
CA ILE A 74 -7.14 4.17 -8.21
C ILE A 74 -7.71 3.57 -9.50
N LYS A 75 -6.86 3.44 -10.52
CA LYS A 75 -7.22 2.72 -11.76
C LYS A 75 -6.76 1.28 -11.63
N LEU A 76 -7.73 0.38 -11.50
CA LEU A 76 -7.48 -1.05 -11.52
C LEU A 76 -7.65 -1.59 -12.93
N THR A 77 -6.69 -2.37 -13.43
CA THR A 77 -6.79 -3.06 -14.71
C THR A 77 -6.67 -4.55 -14.48
N ASN A 78 -7.66 -5.32 -14.95
CA ASN A 78 -7.71 -6.76 -14.73
C ASN A 78 -6.97 -7.52 -15.84
N HIS A 79 -5.79 -8.09 -15.55
CA HIS A 79 -5.05 -8.94 -16.48
C HIS A 79 -5.14 -10.44 -16.14
N VAL A 80 -6.10 -10.84 -15.31
CA VAL A 80 -6.37 -12.26 -15.01
C VAL A 80 -7.74 -12.66 -15.57
N THR A 81 -7.96 -13.97 -15.68
CA THR A 81 -9.22 -14.53 -16.22
C THR A 81 -10.39 -14.44 -15.24
N ASN A 82 -10.11 -14.28 -13.95
CA ASN A 82 -11.14 -14.12 -12.92
C ASN A 82 -11.74 -12.71 -12.97
N ASN A 83 -13.05 -12.61 -12.73
CA ASN A 83 -13.71 -11.34 -12.42
C ASN A 83 -13.18 -10.76 -11.11
N ILE A 84 -12.94 -9.44 -11.07
CA ILE A 84 -12.38 -8.75 -9.90
C ILE A 84 -13.26 -7.57 -9.46
N THR A 85 -13.39 -7.40 -8.16
CA THR A 85 -13.77 -6.12 -7.54
C THR A 85 -12.93 -5.91 -6.28
N ILE A 86 -12.68 -4.65 -5.91
CA ILE A 86 -11.91 -4.28 -4.71
C ILE A 86 -12.79 -3.43 -3.80
N HIS A 87 -12.84 -3.79 -2.51
CA HIS A 87 -13.47 -3.02 -1.46
C HIS A 87 -12.44 -2.33 -0.56
N TRP A 88 -12.76 -1.10 -0.16
CA TRP A 88 -11.95 -0.25 0.70
C TRP A 88 -12.45 -0.36 2.13
N HIS A 89 -12.16 -1.47 2.78
CA HIS A 89 -12.74 -1.85 4.07
C HIS A 89 -12.61 -0.74 5.12
N GLY A 90 -13.77 -0.28 5.60
CA GLY A 90 -13.89 0.79 6.58
C GLY A 90 -13.98 2.20 6.00
N ILE A 91 -13.67 2.44 4.72
CA ILE A 91 -13.91 3.74 4.07
C ILE A 91 -15.42 3.95 3.94
N ARG A 92 -15.92 5.07 4.46
CA ARG A 92 -17.38 5.33 4.57
C ARG A 92 -18.12 5.52 3.24
N GLN A 93 -17.41 5.75 2.14
CA GLN A 93 -17.99 6.00 0.80
C GLN A 93 -19.12 7.04 0.77
N ILE A 94 -18.95 8.15 1.51
CA ILE A 94 -19.97 9.21 1.61
C ILE A 94 -20.24 9.82 0.24
N ARG A 95 -21.43 9.51 -0.32
CA ARG A 95 -21.86 9.90 -1.68
C ARG A 95 -20.94 9.35 -2.78
N SER A 96 -20.30 8.21 -2.56
CA SER A 96 -19.44 7.53 -3.54
C SER A 96 -19.65 6.01 -3.54
N GLY A 97 -20.89 5.56 -3.29
CA GLY A 97 -21.22 4.13 -3.16
C GLY A 97 -20.86 3.28 -4.38
N TRP A 98 -20.83 3.85 -5.58
CA TRP A 98 -20.36 3.15 -6.80
C TRP A 98 -18.89 2.71 -6.71
N ALA A 99 -18.08 3.35 -5.86
CA ALA A 99 -16.68 3.00 -5.65
C ALA A 99 -16.47 2.10 -4.43
N ASP A 100 -17.55 1.57 -3.83
CA ASP A 100 -17.45 0.76 -2.60
C ASP A 100 -16.84 -0.62 -2.85
N GLY A 101 -17.18 -1.31 -3.95
CA GLY A 101 -16.49 -2.53 -4.35
C GLY A 101 -17.25 -3.86 -4.26
N PRO A 102 -18.22 -4.10 -3.35
CA PRO A 102 -18.90 -5.38 -3.28
C PRO A 102 -19.57 -5.78 -4.61
N GLY A 103 -19.06 -6.85 -5.21
CA GLY A 103 -19.50 -7.31 -6.53
C GLY A 103 -20.97 -7.70 -6.51
N TYR A 104 -21.71 -7.27 -7.54
CA TYR A 104 -23.16 -7.45 -7.68
C TYR A 104 -24.04 -6.74 -6.64
N ILE A 105 -23.44 -5.90 -5.79
CA ILE A 105 -24.17 -5.02 -4.86
C ILE A 105 -24.00 -3.57 -5.29
N THR A 106 -22.76 -3.09 -5.42
CA THR A 106 -22.46 -1.69 -5.76
C THR A 106 -21.88 -1.52 -7.17
N GLN A 107 -21.37 -2.60 -7.76
CA GLN A 107 -20.85 -2.60 -9.12
C GLN A 107 -20.92 -3.98 -9.78
N CYS A 108 -20.95 -3.99 -11.12
CA CYS A 108 -20.58 -5.18 -11.88
C CYS A 108 -19.07 -5.46 -11.75
N PRO A 109 -18.63 -6.73 -11.82
CA PRO A 109 -17.22 -7.06 -11.73
C PRO A 109 -16.40 -6.54 -12.92
N ILE A 110 -15.15 -6.21 -12.66
CA ILE A 110 -14.16 -5.82 -13.67
C ILE A 110 -13.73 -7.10 -14.40
N GLN A 111 -14.17 -7.25 -15.64
CA GLN A 111 -13.85 -8.40 -16.48
C GLN A 111 -12.40 -8.38 -16.96
N THR A 112 -11.92 -9.52 -17.45
CA THR A 112 -10.60 -9.66 -18.08
C THR A 112 -10.36 -8.59 -19.14
N GLY A 113 -9.20 -7.94 -19.09
CA GLY A 113 -8.80 -6.86 -20.00
C GLY A 113 -9.42 -5.50 -19.68
N GLN A 114 -10.44 -5.43 -18.81
CA GLN A 114 -11.13 -4.18 -18.49
C GLN A 114 -10.43 -3.40 -17.37
N SER A 115 -10.74 -2.11 -17.31
CA SER A 115 -10.27 -1.22 -16.26
C SER A 115 -11.42 -0.51 -15.55
N TYR A 116 -11.25 -0.22 -14.27
CA TYR A 116 -12.20 0.57 -13.48
C TYR A 116 -11.44 1.58 -12.62
N VAL A 117 -12.00 2.79 -12.50
CA VAL A 117 -11.41 3.85 -11.67
C VAL A 117 -12.26 4.03 -10.42
N TYR A 118 -11.70 3.62 -9.29
CA TYR A 118 -12.25 3.94 -7.98
C TYR A 118 -11.89 5.37 -7.63
N ASN A 119 -12.89 6.17 -7.27
CA ASN A 119 -12.73 7.59 -7.04
C ASN A 119 -13.63 8.04 -5.89
N PHE A 120 -13.03 8.32 -4.74
CA PHE A 120 -13.72 8.69 -3.52
C PHE A 120 -12.88 9.66 -2.68
N THR A 121 -13.49 10.28 -1.68
CA THR A 121 -12.81 11.19 -0.74
C THR A 121 -12.90 10.63 0.67
N ILE A 122 -11.77 10.62 1.39
CA ILE A 122 -11.71 10.16 2.76
C ILE A 122 -12.23 11.26 3.69
N LYS A 123 -13.37 11.03 4.35
CA LYS A 123 -14.04 12.06 5.19
C LYS A 123 -14.13 11.66 6.65
N GLY A 124 -13.46 12.43 7.52
CA GLY A 124 -13.55 12.26 8.97
C GLY A 124 -13.00 10.91 9.45
N GLN A 125 -11.97 10.40 8.79
CA GLN A 125 -11.32 9.13 9.11
C GLN A 125 -9.81 9.33 9.18
N ARG A 126 -9.17 8.65 10.13
CA ARG A 126 -7.72 8.58 10.34
C ARG A 126 -7.37 7.26 11.02
N GLY A 127 -6.16 6.78 10.81
CA GLY A 127 -5.68 5.50 11.34
C GLY A 127 -5.47 4.44 10.27
N THR A 128 -5.55 3.18 10.67
CA THR A 128 -5.27 2.03 9.82
C THR A 128 -6.56 1.34 9.39
N LEU A 129 -6.71 1.17 8.09
CA LEU A 129 -7.74 0.38 7.44
C LEU A 129 -7.06 -0.63 6.51
N TRP A 130 -7.84 -1.29 5.65
CA TRP A 130 -7.30 -2.21 4.65
C TRP A 130 -8.22 -2.25 3.43
N TRP A 131 -7.70 -2.76 2.32
CA TRP A 131 -8.46 -3.03 1.12
C TRP A 131 -8.36 -4.51 0.81
N HIS A 132 -9.38 -5.06 0.16
CA HIS A 132 -9.38 -6.46 -0.25
C HIS A 132 -10.30 -6.69 -1.45
N ALA A 133 -10.08 -7.78 -2.18
CA ALA A 133 -11.04 -8.21 -3.19
C ALA A 133 -12.40 -8.52 -2.54
N HIS A 134 -13.49 -8.10 -3.20
CA HIS A 134 -14.85 -8.28 -2.68
C HIS A 134 -15.75 -9.04 -3.67
N ILE A 135 -15.16 -10.08 -4.25
CA ILE A 135 -15.82 -11.07 -5.10
C ILE A 135 -15.18 -12.43 -4.85
N SER A 136 -16.02 -13.47 -4.75
CA SER A 136 -15.56 -14.85 -4.45
C SER A 136 -14.63 -14.89 -3.21
N TRP A 137 -13.66 -15.79 -3.20
CA TRP A 137 -12.69 -16.01 -2.13
C TRP A 137 -11.36 -15.28 -2.37
N LEU A 138 -11.32 -14.34 -3.33
CA LEU A 138 -10.08 -13.73 -3.79
C LEU A 138 -9.37 -12.87 -2.74
N ARG A 139 -10.08 -12.44 -1.69
CA ARG A 139 -9.47 -11.75 -0.53
C ARG A 139 -8.40 -12.57 0.19
N ALA A 140 -8.30 -13.88 -0.07
CA ALA A 140 -7.24 -14.72 0.47
C ALA A 140 -5.82 -14.31 -0.03
N THR A 141 -5.73 -13.63 -1.18
CA THR A 141 -4.43 -13.21 -1.76
C THR A 141 -4.43 -11.76 -2.25
N VAL A 142 -5.61 -11.21 -2.52
CA VAL A 142 -5.79 -9.84 -3.00
C VAL A 142 -6.25 -8.96 -1.84
N TYR A 143 -5.29 -8.45 -1.08
CA TYR A 143 -5.51 -7.52 0.03
C TYR A 143 -4.26 -6.70 0.32
N GLY A 144 -4.42 -5.57 1.01
CA GLY A 144 -3.31 -4.74 1.48
C GLY A 144 -3.78 -3.65 2.44
N PRO A 145 -2.85 -2.92 3.08
CA PRO A 145 -3.20 -1.96 4.11
C PRO A 145 -3.60 -0.61 3.50
N ILE A 146 -4.41 0.15 4.22
CA ILE A 146 -4.69 1.57 3.96
C ILE A 146 -4.24 2.35 5.19
N PHE A 147 -3.37 3.34 5.01
CA PHE A 147 -2.97 4.27 6.07
C PHE A 147 -3.56 5.64 5.79
N ILE A 148 -4.30 6.15 6.77
CA ILE A 148 -4.91 7.48 6.70
C ILE A 148 -4.29 8.35 7.78
N TYR A 149 -3.31 9.14 7.36
CA TYR A 149 -2.60 10.08 8.22
C TYR A 149 -3.49 11.27 8.59
N PRO A 150 -3.16 12.01 9.68
CA PRO A 150 -3.83 13.28 9.97
C PRO A 150 -3.81 14.22 8.76
N LYS A 151 -4.87 15.03 8.61
CA LYS A 151 -4.91 16.10 7.61
C LYS A 151 -3.68 17.00 7.72
N LYS A 152 -3.34 17.73 6.65
CA LYS A 152 -2.25 18.71 6.69
C LYS A 152 -2.43 19.65 7.88
N HIS A 153 -1.34 19.92 8.60
CA HIS A 153 -1.30 20.76 9.80
C HIS A 153 -2.04 20.20 11.04
N ALA A 154 -2.50 18.95 11.01
CA ALA A 154 -2.96 18.25 12.22
C ALA A 154 -1.88 17.27 12.72
N SER A 155 -1.81 17.10 14.04
CA SER A 155 -0.97 16.09 14.69
C SER A 155 -1.77 14.85 15.06
N TYR A 156 -1.05 13.78 15.38
CA TYR A 156 -1.62 12.70 16.18
C TYR A 156 -2.07 13.22 17.55
N PRO A 157 -3.04 12.57 18.22
CA PRO A 157 -3.39 12.86 19.60
C PRO A 157 -2.34 12.31 20.61
N PHE A 158 -1.18 11.86 20.12
CA PHE A 158 -0.05 11.33 20.86
C PHE A 158 1.26 11.79 20.18
N PRO A 159 2.43 11.70 20.86
CA PRO A 159 3.71 12.05 20.26
C PRO A 159 3.96 11.28 18.95
N LYS A 160 4.46 11.97 17.93
CA LYS A 160 4.70 11.35 16.63
C LYS A 160 5.64 10.13 16.80
N PRO A 161 5.24 8.93 16.33
CA PRO A 161 6.07 7.74 16.45
C PRO A 161 7.36 7.90 15.63
N GLN A 162 8.45 7.30 16.11
CA GLN A 162 9.71 7.23 15.37
C GLN A 162 9.60 6.33 14.14
N GLN A 163 8.79 5.27 14.24
CA GLN A 163 8.55 4.30 13.17
C GLN A 163 7.12 3.78 13.24
N GLU A 164 6.55 3.45 12.08
CA GLU A 164 5.26 2.79 11.92
C GLU A 164 5.48 1.50 11.13
N VAL A 165 4.98 0.36 11.62
CA VAL A 165 5.17 -0.96 11.00
C VAL A 165 3.80 -1.62 10.81
N PRO A 166 3.36 -1.92 9.57
CA PRO A 166 2.16 -2.72 9.36
C PRO A 166 2.34 -4.16 9.82
N ILE A 167 1.35 -4.67 10.55
CA ILE A 167 1.17 -6.09 10.79
C ILE A 167 -0.19 -6.48 10.20
N LEU A 168 -0.16 -7.26 9.12
CA LEU A 168 -1.33 -7.87 8.49
C LEU A 168 -1.29 -9.36 8.80
N LEU A 169 -2.38 -9.88 9.37
CA LEU A 169 -2.51 -11.26 9.80
C LEU A 169 -3.32 -12.07 8.78
#